data_AF-R9ADN8-F1
#
_entry.id   AF-R9ADN8-F1
#
_cell.length_a   1.000
_cell.length_b   1.000
_cell.length_c   1.000
_cell.angle_alpha   90.00
_cell.angle_beta   90.00
_cell.angle_gamma   90.00
#
_symmetry.space_group_name_H-M   'P 1'
#
loop_
_entity.id
_entity.type
_entity.pdbx_description
1 polymer ?
#
loop_
_entity_poly.entity_id
_entity_poly.type
_entity_poly.pdbx_seq_one_letter_code
_entity_poly.pdbx_strand_id
1 'polypeptide(L)'
;MSNKNQSSISQFFKKNTENIPPAPQPIKRKLETEEKESVDRTKPPSDLLALEYKFLGPGWVQALQKDLNSPSFKRLKEFLKQEEQKYTIYPPKELIYNWSRSPIDDVRCCIIGQDPYHGPGQAHGMAFSVKHGVRVPPSLQNIYKELKNEYPGFQPPNHGNLERLCLENGILLLNSTLTVRKDTAGSHGNKGWEQFTTRVLQVLADRHKSKGIVFFCWGNWAKKMLEGAKVDKKKHLILSSVHPSPLSASRGFFNTGHFKQADEWIKERYGRGIDWMVQSADRVDKAPIQGEKSDEPIAKKPKTDEKEEEKADVTTSDTQVHTNDAIQDVQNIKSN
;
A
#
# COMPACT_ATOMS: atom_id res chain seq x y z
N MET A 1 -56.22 52.65 -38.18
CA MET A 1 -56.07 52.59 -36.72
C MET A 1 -56.16 51.13 -36.29
N SER A 2 -55.31 50.53 -35.48
CA SER A 2 -53.88 50.70 -35.20
C SER A 2 -53.47 49.38 -34.53
N ASN A 3 -52.30 48.87 -34.91
CA ASN A 3 -51.74 47.59 -34.51
C ASN A 3 -51.34 47.53 -33.02
N LYS A 4 -51.45 46.32 -32.45
CA LYS A 4 -50.94 45.94 -31.12
C LYS A 4 -49.41 45.97 -31.12
N ASN A 5 -48.84 46.58 -30.08
CA ASN A 5 -47.41 46.81 -29.91
C ASN A 5 -46.84 45.89 -28.81
N GLN A 6 -45.63 45.38 -29.06
CA GLN A 6 -44.78 44.68 -28.10
C GLN A 6 -44.20 45.67 -27.07
N SER A 7 -44.00 45.26 -25.81
CA SER A 7 -43.27 46.07 -24.83
C SER A 7 -42.29 45.23 -23.99
N SER A 8 -41.09 45.81 -23.85
CA SER A 8 -39.80 45.25 -23.46
C SER A 8 -39.60 45.01 -21.95
N ILE A 9 -38.73 44.04 -21.63
CA ILE A 9 -38.23 43.57 -20.31
C ILE A 9 -37.37 44.62 -19.55
N SER A 10 -37.48 45.90 -19.85
CA SER A 10 -36.64 46.95 -19.25
C SER A 10 -37.27 47.71 -18.07
N GLN A 11 -38.44 47.29 -17.57
CA GLN A 11 -39.14 48.00 -16.47
C GLN A 11 -39.07 47.32 -15.08
N PHE A 12 -38.34 46.21 -14.93
CA PHE A 12 -38.25 45.51 -13.63
C PHE A 12 -37.06 45.91 -12.73
N PHE A 13 -36.13 46.75 -13.20
CA PHE A 13 -34.98 47.21 -12.40
C PHE A 13 -34.89 48.74 -12.39
N LYS A 14 -35.79 49.41 -11.67
CA LYS A 14 -35.62 50.83 -11.29
C LYS A 14 -36.56 51.25 -10.15
N LYS A 15 -36.31 50.76 -8.93
CA LYS A 15 -36.67 51.44 -7.67
C LYS A 15 -36.01 50.77 -6.46
N ASN A 16 -34.89 51.34 -6.02
CA ASN A 16 -34.44 51.47 -4.62
C ASN A 16 -32.94 51.79 -4.62
N THR A 17 -32.61 53.07 -4.75
CA THR A 17 -31.27 53.60 -4.50
C THR A 17 -31.41 54.86 -3.66
N GLU A 18 -31.84 54.72 -2.41
CA GLU A 18 -31.64 55.74 -1.36
C GLU A 18 -31.40 55.00 -0.02
N ASN A 19 -30.38 55.43 0.71
CA ASN A 19 -29.76 54.84 1.91
C ASN A 19 -28.75 53.68 1.69
N ILE A 20 -27.55 54.04 1.20
CA ILE A 20 -26.32 53.26 1.39
C ILE A 20 -25.40 54.09 2.33
N PRO A 21 -24.93 53.55 3.46
CA PRO A 21 -23.97 54.25 4.33
C PRO A 21 -22.61 54.43 3.63
N PRO A 22 -21.81 55.46 3.99
CA PRO A 22 -20.55 55.74 3.31
C PRO A 22 -19.58 54.56 3.44
N ALA A 23 -18.89 54.26 2.34
CA ALA A 23 -17.88 53.22 2.26
C ALA A 23 -16.80 53.42 3.35
N PRO A 24 -16.39 52.37 4.06
CA PRO A 24 -15.28 52.48 5.01
C PRO A 24 -13.99 52.84 4.25
N GLN A 25 -13.33 53.89 4.73
CA GLN A 25 -12.02 54.34 4.26
C GLN A 25 -10.99 53.20 4.38
N PRO A 26 -10.02 53.08 3.46
CA PRO A 26 -9.05 52.00 3.47
C PRO A 26 -8.11 52.14 4.67
N ILE A 27 -8.31 51.28 5.66
CA ILE A 27 -7.34 51.03 6.72
C ILE A 27 -6.10 50.45 6.04
N LYS A 28 -4.97 51.17 6.08
CA LYS A 28 -3.64 50.64 5.75
C LYS A 28 -3.31 49.53 6.73
N ARG A 29 -3.77 48.31 6.44
CA ARG A 29 -3.37 47.11 7.14
C ARG A 29 -1.93 46.82 6.70
N LYS A 30 -1.00 46.92 7.64
CA LYS A 30 0.36 46.42 7.52
C LYS A 30 0.23 44.98 7.01
N LEU A 31 0.65 44.72 5.77
CA LEU A 31 0.85 43.36 5.29
C LEU A 31 1.98 42.80 6.15
N GLU A 32 1.62 42.09 7.22
CA GLU A 32 2.45 41.00 7.69
C GLU A 32 2.40 39.98 6.55
N THR A 33 3.44 40.03 5.73
CA THR A 33 3.79 38.95 4.83
C THR A 33 3.96 37.72 5.70
N GLU A 34 2.95 36.85 5.72
CA GLU A 34 3.18 35.44 5.98
C GLU A 34 4.21 35.02 4.94
N GLU A 35 5.46 34.88 5.39
CA GLU A 35 6.51 34.23 4.64
C GLU A 35 5.98 32.85 4.27
N LYS A 36 5.54 32.69 3.02
CA LYS A 36 5.61 31.40 2.38
C LYS A 36 7.07 30.98 2.51
N GLU A 37 7.36 30.08 3.44
CA GLU A 37 8.62 29.34 3.46
C GLU A 37 8.75 28.65 2.10
N SER A 38 9.33 29.36 1.14
CA SER A 38 9.89 28.78 -0.06
C SER A 38 11.02 27.91 0.44
N VAL A 39 10.83 26.59 0.38
CA VAL A 39 11.85 25.61 0.73
C VAL A 39 13.10 25.94 -0.07
N ASP A 40 14.11 26.48 0.62
CA ASP A 40 15.42 26.75 0.08
C ASP A 40 16.11 25.42 -0.21
N ARG A 41 16.03 24.98 -1.47
CA ARG A 41 16.71 23.77 -1.95
C ARG A 41 18.24 23.93 -2.03
N THR A 42 18.78 25.11 -1.72
CA THR A 42 20.22 25.41 -1.85
C THR A 42 21.02 25.14 -0.57
N LYS A 43 20.36 24.98 0.59
CA LYS A 43 21.02 24.44 1.79
C LYS A 43 21.07 22.92 1.68
N PRO A 44 22.27 22.31 1.61
CA PRO A 44 22.36 20.86 1.61
C PRO A 44 21.74 20.36 2.94
N PRO A 45 20.90 19.31 2.90
CA PRO A 45 20.50 18.63 4.12
C PRO A 45 21.76 18.28 4.91
N SER A 46 21.66 18.18 6.25
CA SER A 46 22.68 17.40 6.95
C SER A 46 22.81 16.05 6.22
N ASP A 47 24.04 15.54 6.04
CA ASP A 47 24.33 14.31 5.27
C ASP A 47 23.34 13.16 5.59
N LEU A 48 22.86 13.12 6.83
CA LEU A 48 21.83 12.20 7.33
C LEU A 48 20.48 12.19 6.58
N LEU A 49 20.03 13.29 5.96
CA LEU A 49 18.72 13.39 5.30
C LEU A 49 18.79 13.40 3.76
N ALA A 50 19.97 13.19 3.16
CA ALA A 50 20.16 13.29 1.72
C ALA A 50 19.28 12.32 0.91
N LEU A 51 18.99 11.13 1.46
CA LEU A 51 18.14 10.14 0.81
C LEU A 51 16.69 10.63 0.68
N GLU A 52 16.16 11.25 1.73
CA GLU A 52 14.76 11.69 1.78
C GLU A 52 14.55 12.83 0.79
N TYR A 53 15.43 13.83 0.76
CA TYR A 53 15.32 14.93 -0.20
C TYR A 53 15.50 14.49 -1.66
N LYS A 54 16.20 13.37 -1.90
CA LYS A 54 16.43 12.85 -3.25
C LYS A 54 15.34 11.91 -3.76
N PHE A 55 14.81 11.04 -2.89
CA PHE A 55 13.95 9.92 -3.32
C PHE A 55 12.51 10.00 -2.80
N LEU A 56 12.22 10.84 -1.80
CA LEU A 56 10.84 11.07 -1.36
C LEU A 56 10.15 12.03 -2.33
N GLY A 57 8.90 11.72 -2.71
CA GLY A 57 8.12 12.54 -3.64
C GLY A 57 7.99 14.00 -3.15
N PRO A 58 8.00 15.00 -4.04
CA PRO A 58 8.14 16.40 -3.67
C PRO A 58 7.02 16.91 -2.74
N GLY A 59 5.77 16.51 -3.01
CA GLY A 59 4.64 16.85 -2.13
C GLY A 59 4.73 16.18 -0.75
N TRP A 60 5.32 14.99 -0.69
CA TRP A 60 5.56 14.27 0.57
C TRP A 60 6.67 14.92 1.39
N VAL A 61 7.77 15.35 0.76
CA VAL A 61 8.85 16.09 1.43
C VAL A 61 8.30 17.34 2.12
N GLN A 62 7.48 18.12 1.41
CA GLN A 62 6.86 19.32 1.98
C GLN A 62 5.93 18.97 3.14
N ALA A 63 5.08 17.95 2.98
CA ALA A 63 4.09 17.58 3.99
C ALA A 63 4.72 16.95 5.25
N LEU A 64 5.87 16.30 5.13
CA LEU A 64 6.57 15.58 6.21
C LEU A 64 7.81 16.33 6.74
N GLN A 65 8.04 17.58 6.33
CA GLN A 65 9.26 18.31 6.66
C GLN A 65 9.55 18.36 8.17
N LYS A 66 8.51 18.56 9.00
CA LYS A 66 8.64 18.56 10.47
C LYS A 66 9.01 17.18 11.00
N ASP A 67 8.41 16.13 10.46
CA ASP A 67 8.65 14.74 10.86
C ASP A 67 10.08 14.30 10.48
N LEU A 68 10.54 14.67 9.28
CA LEU A 68 11.90 14.39 8.80
C LEU A 68 12.99 15.07 9.65
N ASN A 69 12.70 16.26 10.19
CA ASN A 69 13.63 16.99 11.05
C ASN A 69 13.56 16.60 12.53
N SER A 70 12.63 15.72 12.90
CA SER A 70 12.40 15.32 14.29
C SER A 70 13.60 14.56 14.90
N PRO A 71 13.82 14.67 16.22
CA PRO A 71 14.85 13.88 16.90
C PRO A 71 14.66 12.37 16.76
N SER A 72 13.41 11.89 16.71
CA SER A 72 13.12 10.46 16.52
C SER A 72 13.53 9.96 15.14
N PHE A 73 13.25 10.72 14.08
CA PHE A 73 13.67 10.35 12.73
C PHE A 73 15.20 10.36 12.59
N LYS A 74 15.89 11.36 13.17
CA LYS A 74 17.37 11.39 13.16
C LYS A 74 17.99 10.18 13.86
N ARG A 75 17.46 9.76 15.01
CA ARG A 75 17.90 8.52 15.69
C ARG A 75 17.67 7.27 14.83
N LEU A 76 16.55 7.21 14.12
CA LEU A 76 16.30 6.13 13.15
C LEU A 76 17.37 6.13 12.04
N LYS A 77 17.74 7.29 11.50
CA LYS A 77 18.78 7.40 10.47
C LYS A 77 20.15 6.92 10.97
N GLU A 78 20.51 7.27 12.21
CA GLU A 78 21.74 6.78 12.85
C GLU A 78 21.73 5.26 13.03
N PHE A 79 20.61 4.69 13.48
CA PHE A 79 20.43 3.23 13.57
C PHE A 79 20.63 2.57 12.21
N LEU A 80 19.98 3.07 11.15
CA LEU A 80 20.10 2.48 9.80
C LEU A 80 21.54 2.55 9.27
N LYS A 81 22.25 3.66 9.52
CA LYS A 81 23.67 3.78 9.13
C LYS A 81 24.54 2.71 9.80
N GLN A 82 24.26 2.37 11.06
CA GLN A 82 24.99 1.31 11.77
C GLN A 82 24.60 -0.09 11.27
N GLU A 83 23.34 -0.31 10.94
CA GLU A 83 22.84 -1.58 10.41
C GLU A 83 23.47 -1.93 9.07
N GLU A 84 23.57 -0.95 8.18
CA GLU A 84 24.13 -1.13 6.83
C GLU A 84 25.63 -1.43 6.84
N GLN A 85 26.35 -1.11 7.92
CA GLN A 85 27.75 -1.50 8.09
C GLN A 85 27.91 -2.98 8.44
N LYS A 86 26.85 -3.62 8.96
CA LYS A 86 26.90 -4.98 9.54
C LYS A 86 26.08 -5.99 8.76
N TYR A 87 25.02 -5.56 8.11
CA TYR A 87 24.03 -6.43 7.51
C TYR A 87 23.63 -5.94 6.12
N THR A 88 23.23 -6.89 5.26
CA THR A 88 22.49 -6.55 4.04
C THR A 88 21.09 -6.10 4.43
N ILE A 89 20.73 -4.88 4.08
CA ILE A 89 19.41 -4.28 4.36
C ILE A 89 18.60 -4.18 3.07
N TYR A 90 17.31 -4.50 3.15
CA TYR A 90 16.34 -4.34 2.08
C TYR A 90 15.25 -3.33 2.45
N PRO A 91 14.68 -2.64 1.45
CA PRO A 91 15.14 -2.60 0.06
C PRO A 91 16.46 -1.80 -0.07
N PRO A 92 17.12 -1.81 -1.25
CA PRO A 92 18.18 -0.83 -1.55
C PRO A 92 17.76 0.61 -1.20
N LYS A 93 18.72 1.41 -0.73
CA LYS A 93 18.48 2.74 -0.12
C LYS A 93 17.62 3.66 -0.98
N GLU A 94 17.90 3.67 -2.28
CA GLU A 94 17.22 4.46 -3.29
C GLU A 94 15.76 4.06 -3.52
N LEU A 95 15.37 2.86 -3.06
CA LEU A 95 14.01 2.33 -3.21
C LEU A 95 13.18 2.47 -1.93
N ILE A 96 13.76 2.80 -0.76
CA ILE A 96 13.05 2.89 0.53
C ILE A 96 11.78 3.76 0.43
N TYR A 97 11.84 4.83 -0.36
CA TYR A 97 10.78 5.83 -0.50
C TYR A 97 9.89 5.66 -1.74
N ASN A 98 9.99 4.54 -2.47
CA ASN A 98 9.18 4.32 -3.67
C ASN A 98 7.66 4.36 -3.42
N TRP A 99 7.20 4.06 -2.21
CA TRP A 99 5.79 4.27 -1.82
C TRP A 99 5.30 5.70 -2.09
N SER A 100 6.20 6.69 -2.02
CA SER A 100 5.87 8.11 -2.21
C SER A 100 5.77 8.57 -3.67
N ARG A 101 5.95 7.64 -4.63
CA ARG A 101 5.79 7.92 -6.06
C ARG A 101 4.37 8.33 -6.41
N SER A 102 3.36 7.78 -5.72
CA SER A 102 1.99 8.27 -5.79
C SER A 102 1.94 9.68 -5.18
N PRO A 103 1.64 10.73 -5.96
CA PRO A 103 1.58 12.09 -5.42
C PRO A 103 0.58 12.16 -4.27
N ILE A 104 0.95 12.83 -3.17
CA ILE A 104 0.11 12.87 -1.96
C ILE A 104 -1.32 13.33 -2.24
N ASP A 105 -1.50 14.29 -3.15
CA ASP A 105 -2.79 14.85 -3.55
C ASP A 105 -3.61 13.93 -4.45
N ASP A 106 -2.99 12.90 -5.02
CA ASP A 106 -3.63 11.90 -5.87
C ASP A 106 -4.00 10.62 -5.12
N VAL A 107 -3.51 10.44 -3.89
CA VAL A 107 -3.85 9.26 -3.09
C VAL A 107 -5.33 9.23 -2.75
N ARG A 108 -5.96 8.09 -3.03
CA ARG A 108 -7.37 7.76 -2.75
C ARG A 108 -7.52 6.57 -1.83
N CYS A 109 -6.50 5.71 -1.81
CA CYS A 109 -6.48 4.49 -1.03
C CYS A 109 -5.09 4.28 -0.42
N CYS A 110 -5.02 3.81 0.82
CA CYS A 110 -3.79 3.36 1.46
C CYS A 110 -3.92 1.91 1.91
N ILE A 111 -3.04 1.03 1.43
CA ILE A 111 -2.92 -0.36 1.87
C ILE A 111 -1.69 -0.48 2.75
N ILE A 112 -1.92 -0.95 3.99
CA ILE A 112 -0.88 -0.98 5.02
C ILE A 112 -0.28 -2.39 5.13
N GLY A 113 1.02 -2.50 4.88
CA GLY A 113 1.81 -3.72 5.11
C GLY A 113 2.58 -3.68 6.43
N GLN A 114 3.24 -4.79 6.78
CA GLN A 114 4.04 -4.91 8.00
C GLN A 114 5.47 -4.40 7.78
N ASP A 115 6.28 -5.19 7.07
CA ASP A 115 7.69 -4.93 6.77
C ASP A 115 8.00 -5.32 5.32
N PRO A 116 9.10 -4.84 4.74
CA PRO A 116 9.49 -5.23 3.39
C PRO A 116 9.80 -6.73 3.31
N TYR A 117 9.71 -7.30 2.11
CA TYR A 117 10.25 -8.63 1.87
C TYR A 117 11.76 -8.68 2.16
N HIS A 118 12.19 -9.71 2.90
CA HIS A 118 13.57 -9.86 3.37
C HIS A 118 14.45 -10.73 2.46
N GLY A 119 13.93 -11.22 1.34
CA GLY A 119 14.68 -11.99 0.36
C GLY A 119 15.35 -11.11 -0.71
N PRO A 120 16.46 -11.57 -1.32
CA PRO A 120 17.18 -10.82 -2.36
C PRO A 120 16.30 -10.41 -3.54
N GLY A 121 16.37 -9.13 -3.91
CA GLY A 121 15.68 -8.58 -5.08
C GLY A 121 14.16 -8.46 -4.98
N GLN A 122 13.55 -8.88 -3.86
CA GLN A 122 12.10 -8.87 -3.69
C GLN A 122 11.56 -7.46 -3.39
N ALA A 123 11.98 -6.88 -2.27
CA ALA A 123 11.48 -5.58 -1.82
C ALA A 123 11.98 -4.44 -2.70
N HIS A 124 11.07 -3.53 -3.02
CA HIS A 124 11.37 -2.31 -3.78
C HIS A 124 10.63 -1.08 -3.23
N GLY A 125 10.29 -1.10 -1.93
CA GLY A 125 9.75 0.06 -1.21
C GLY A 125 8.24 0.27 -1.30
N MET A 126 7.50 -0.71 -1.82
CA MET A 126 6.03 -0.70 -1.87
C MET A 126 5.51 -1.96 -1.17
N ALA A 127 4.56 -1.81 -0.24
CA ALA A 127 3.97 -2.93 0.50
C ALA A 127 3.37 -3.99 -0.46
N PHE A 128 3.54 -5.27 -0.13
CA PHE A 128 3.09 -6.44 -0.92
C PHE A 128 3.65 -6.58 -2.35
N SER A 129 4.26 -5.54 -2.92
CA SER A 129 4.77 -5.56 -4.28
C SER A 129 6.19 -6.11 -4.36
N VAL A 130 6.49 -6.82 -5.45
CA VAL A 130 7.83 -7.28 -5.83
C VAL A 130 8.20 -6.80 -7.23
N LYS A 131 9.49 -6.78 -7.56
CA LYS A 131 9.97 -6.44 -8.92
C LYS A 131 9.45 -7.47 -9.95
N HIS A 132 9.37 -7.07 -11.22
CA HIS A 132 9.11 -8.01 -12.31
C HIS A 132 10.18 -9.11 -12.34
N GLY A 133 9.78 -10.33 -12.73
CA GLY A 133 10.63 -11.51 -12.72
C GLY A 133 10.79 -12.19 -11.36
N VAL A 134 10.35 -11.55 -10.26
CA VAL A 134 10.32 -12.16 -8.93
C VAL A 134 9.03 -12.98 -8.77
N ARG A 135 9.15 -14.18 -8.20
CA ARG A 135 8.00 -15.03 -7.86
C ARG A 135 7.01 -14.26 -6.98
N VAL A 136 5.74 -14.27 -7.35
CA VAL A 136 4.65 -13.66 -6.58
C VAL A 136 4.63 -14.25 -5.16
N PRO A 137 4.81 -13.45 -4.10
CA PRO A 137 4.84 -13.96 -2.73
C PRO A 137 3.47 -14.47 -2.25
N PRO A 138 3.42 -15.37 -1.24
CA PRO A 138 2.17 -15.99 -0.81
C PRO A 138 1.08 -15.00 -0.38
N SER A 139 1.43 -13.92 0.32
CA SER A 139 0.45 -12.88 0.70
C SER A 139 -0.16 -12.19 -0.51
N LEU A 140 0.63 -11.91 -1.56
CA LEU A 140 0.12 -11.28 -2.78
C LEU A 140 -0.72 -12.27 -3.60
N GLN A 141 -0.37 -13.56 -3.60
CA GLN A 141 -1.22 -14.59 -4.21
C GLN A 141 -2.61 -14.64 -3.56
N ASN A 142 -2.68 -14.52 -2.24
CA ASN A 142 -3.95 -14.45 -1.52
C ASN A 142 -4.72 -13.16 -1.84
N ILE A 143 -4.05 -12.01 -1.97
CA ILE A 143 -4.66 -10.76 -2.46
C ILE A 143 -5.25 -10.95 -3.85
N TYR A 144 -4.53 -11.56 -4.79
CA TYR A 144 -5.03 -11.85 -6.13
C TYR A 144 -6.20 -12.85 -6.13
N LYS A 145 -6.17 -13.85 -5.25
CA LYS A 145 -7.27 -14.78 -5.06
C LYS A 145 -8.53 -14.06 -4.58
N GLU A 146 -8.40 -13.14 -3.62
CA GLU A 146 -9.54 -12.36 -3.15
C GLU A 146 -10.06 -11.39 -4.22
N LEU A 147 -9.17 -10.70 -4.94
CA LEU A 147 -9.56 -9.89 -6.10
C LEU A 147 -10.32 -10.71 -7.14
N LYS A 148 -9.92 -11.96 -7.40
CA LYS A 148 -10.64 -12.88 -8.30
C LYS A 148 -12.01 -13.27 -7.76
N ASN A 149 -12.13 -13.51 -6.45
CA ASN A 149 -13.41 -13.82 -5.81
C ASN A 149 -14.39 -12.65 -5.95
N GLU A 150 -13.91 -11.42 -5.73
CA GLU A 150 -14.73 -10.22 -5.85
C GLU A 150 -15.04 -9.87 -7.30
N TYR A 151 -14.06 -9.96 -8.20
CA TYR A 151 -14.18 -9.65 -9.63
C TYR A 151 -13.92 -10.92 -10.45
N PRO A 152 -14.97 -11.69 -10.82
CA PRO A 152 -14.80 -12.93 -11.58
C PRO A 152 -14.05 -12.76 -12.91
N GLY A 153 -14.08 -11.56 -13.51
CA GLY A 153 -13.32 -11.22 -14.71
C GLY A 153 -11.81 -11.03 -14.47
N PHE A 154 -11.37 -10.79 -13.23
CA PHE A 154 -9.97 -10.52 -12.90
C PHE A 154 -9.10 -11.70 -13.31
N GLN A 155 -7.99 -11.42 -13.99
CA GLN A 155 -7.00 -12.43 -14.33
C GLN A 155 -5.72 -12.07 -13.59
N PRO A 156 -5.33 -12.83 -12.54
CA PRO A 156 -4.09 -12.56 -11.84
C PRO A 156 -2.91 -12.48 -12.82
N PRO A 157 -2.09 -11.42 -12.76
CA PRO A 157 -0.89 -11.33 -13.60
C PRO A 157 0.12 -12.42 -13.21
N ASN A 158 1.07 -12.67 -14.11
CA ASN A 158 2.20 -13.58 -13.86
C ASN A 158 3.38 -12.90 -13.13
N HIS A 159 3.17 -11.72 -12.56
CA HIS A 159 4.15 -10.95 -11.78
C HIS A 159 3.51 -10.36 -10.51
N GLY A 160 4.34 -9.84 -9.61
CA GLY A 160 3.89 -9.17 -8.38
C GLY A 160 4.19 -7.68 -8.31
N ASN A 161 4.56 -7.04 -9.41
CA ASN A 161 4.74 -5.59 -9.45
C ASN A 161 3.38 -4.88 -9.42
N LEU A 162 3.21 -3.92 -8.51
CA LEU A 162 1.97 -3.19 -8.26
C LEU A 162 2.09 -1.70 -8.61
N GLU A 163 3.19 -1.27 -9.21
CA GLU A 163 3.47 0.15 -9.49
C GLU A 163 2.40 0.76 -10.41
N ARG A 164 2.07 0.07 -11.50
CA ARG A 164 1.05 0.52 -12.46
C ARG A 164 -0.30 0.76 -11.77
N LEU A 165 -0.77 -0.22 -11.00
CA LEU A 165 -2.01 -0.11 -10.21
C LEU A 165 -1.98 1.12 -9.29
N CYS A 166 -0.85 1.36 -8.62
CA CYS A 166 -0.72 2.47 -7.68
C CYS A 166 -0.76 3.83 -8.36
N LEU A 167 0.00 3.99 -9.44
CA LEU A 167 0.13 5.27 -10.14
C LEU A 167 -1.14 5.64 -10.89
N GLU A 168 -1.82 4.68 -11.51
CA GLU A 168 -3.04 4.94 -12.28
C GLU A 168 -4.27 5.19 -11.39
N ASN A 169 -4.28 4.66 -10.16
CA ASN A 169 -5.46 4.69 -9.28
C ASN A 169 -5.26 5.45 -7.96
N GLY A 170 -4.09 6.06 -7.74
CA GLY A 170 -3.81 6.78 -6.50
C GLY A 170 -3.78 5.85 -5.28
N ILE A 171 -3.16 4.68 -5.39
CA ILE A 171 -3.00 3.76 -4.27
C ILE A 171 -1.62 3.97 -3.63
N LEU A 172 -1.62 4.10 -2.31
CA LEU A 172 -0.42 4.15 -1.48
C LEU A 172 -0.19 2.77 -0.86
N LEU A 173 0.94 2.14 -1.17
CA LEU A 173 1.35 0.85 -0.58
C LEU A 173 2.44 1.09 0.47
N LEU A 174 2.04 1.25 1.72
CA LEU A 174 2.93 1.67 2.81
C LEU A 174 3.13 0.55 3.82
N ASN A 175 4.38 0.16 4.07
CA ASN A 175 4.69 -0.74 5.19
C ASN A 175 4.82 0.05 6.50
N SER A 176 4.52 -0.60 7.63
CA SER A 176 4.72 -0.03 8.97
C SER A 176 6.20 0.20 9.29
N THR A 177 7.06 -0.69 8.81
CA THR A 177 8.51 -0.51 8.77
C THR A 177 9.01 -0.46 7.33
N LEU A 178 9.99 0.40 7.01
CA LEU A 178 10.40 0.61 5.61
C LEU A 178 11.70 -0.10 5.22
N THR A 179 12.34 -0.80 6.16
CA THR A 179 13.58 -1.55 5.93
C THR A 179 13.59 -2.82 6.76
N VAL A 180 14.34 -3.82 6.33
CA VAL A 180 14.51 -5.11 7.02
C VAL A 180 15.91 -5.68 6.73
N ARG A 181 16.45 -6.49 7.62
CA ARG A 181 17.67 -7.27 7.34
C ARG A 181 17.34 -8.41 6.39
N LYS A 182 18.31 -8.80 5.57
CA LYS A 182 18.24 -10.03 4.79
C LYS A 182 17.88 -11.21 5.68
N ASP A 183 16.91 -12.01 5.23
CA ASP A 183 16.45 -13.26 5.84
C ASP A 183 15.98 -13.16 7.31
N THR A 184 15.74 -11.94 7.82
CA THR A 184 15.31 -11.72 9.22
C THR A 184 14.09 -10.81 9.27
N ALA A 185 12.90 -11.39 9.09
CA ALA A 185 11.63 -10.66 9.13
C ALA A 185 11.49 -9.83 10.43
N GLY A 186 10.95 -8.61 10.32
CA GLY A 186 10.71 -7.73 11.46
C GLY A 186 11.95 -7.21 12.19
N SER A 187 13.17 -7.42 11.68
CA SER A 187 14.42 -7.07 12.37
C SER A 187 14.55 -5.58 12.74
N HIS A 188 13.89 -4.68 11.98
CA HIS A 188 13.90 -3.23 12.23
C HIS A 188 12.61 -2.75 12.91
N GLY A 189 11.81 -3.66 13.46
CA GLY A 189 10.66 -3.32 14.28
C GLY A 189 11.05 -2.56 15.55
N ASN A 190 10.23 -1.59 15.93
CA ASN A 190 10.39 -0.69 17.07
C ASN A 190 11.67 0.15 17.03
N LYS A 191 12.25 0.37 15.84
CA LYS A 191 13.48 1.19 15.66
C LYS A 191 13.20 2.63 15.23
N GLY A 192 11.92 2.99 15.07
CA GLY A 192 11.48 4.36 14.79
C GLY A 192 10.70 4.50 13.48
N TRP A 193 10.71 3.48 12.61
CA TRP A 193 9.92 3.53 11.39
C TRP A 193 8.42 3.65 11.66
N GLU A 194 7.90 2.92 12.65
CA GLU A 194 6.48 2.94 12.98
C GLU A 194 6.02 4.34 13.40
N GLN A 195 6.87 5.11 14.08
CA GLN A 195 6.57 6.49 14.42
C GLN A 195 6.46 7.33 13.15
N PHE A 196 7.45 7.22 12.25
CA PHE A 196 7.45 7.97 10.99
C PHE A 196 6.27 7.60 10.10
N THR A 197 6.01 6.30 9.87
CA THR A 197 4.95 5.85 8.98
C THR A 197 3.56 6.12 9.57
N THR A 198 3.40 6.09 10.90
CA THR A 198 2.17 6.57 11.56
C THR A 198 1.93 8.05 11.25
N ARG A 199 2.98 8.89 11.26
CA ARG A 199 2.88 10.29 10.85
C ARG A 199 2.54 10.44 9.37
N VAL A 200 3.05 9.57 8.49
CA VAL A 200 2.64 9.51 7.07
C VAL A 200 1.12 9.29 6.94
N LEU A 201 0.54 8.33 7.67
CA LEU A 201 -0.90 8.10 7.65
C LEU A 201 -1.70 9.29 8.15
N GLN A 202 -1.23 9.93 9.24
CA GLN A 202 -1.90 11.09 9.80
C GLN A 202 -1.88 12.28 8.83
N VAL A 203 -0.72 12.60 8.27
CA VAL A 203 -0.57 13.66 7.26
C VAL A 203 -1.45 13.39 6.04
N LEU A 204 -1.49 12.14 5.58
CA LEU A 204 -2.36 11.74 4.48
C LEU A 204 -3.85 11.90 4.83
N ALA A 205 -4.28 11.43 5.99
CA ALA A 205 -5.67 11.57 6.45
C ALA A 205 -6.06 13.06 6.56
N ASP A 206 -5.23 13.88 7.19
CA ASP A 206 -5.45 15.32 7.34
C ASP A 206 -5.51 16.05 6.00
N ARG A 207 -4.65 15.67 5.05
CA ARG A 207 -4.63 16.22 3.69
C ARG A 207 -5.94 15.97 2.96
N HIS A 208 -6.53 14.79 3.15
CA HIS A 208 -7.76 14.36 2.48
C HIS A 208 -9.02 14.49 3.35
N LYS A 209 -8.99 15.23 4.45
CA LYS A 209 -10.10 15.29 5.43
C LYS A 209 -11.46 15.75 4.87
N SER A 210 -11.50 16.42 3.71
CA SER A 210 -12.73 16.94 3.10
C SER A 210 -13.46 15.88 2.26
N LYS A 211 -12.74 15.17 1.40
CA LYS A 211 -13.30 14.09 0.57
C LYS A 211 -13.18 12.72 1.24
N GLY A 212 -12.17 12.54 2.08
CA GLY A 212 -11.81 11.28 2.70
C GLY A 212 -11.08 10.32 1.75
N ILE A 213 -10.50 9.26 2.31
CA ILE A 213 -9.83 8.18 1.57
C ILE A 213 -10.11 6.84 2.23
N VAL A 214 -9.76 5.75 1.55
CA VAL A 214 -9.90 4.38 2.09
C VAL A 214 -8.58 3.91 2.70
N PHE A 215 -8.64 3.30 3.87
CA PHE A 215 -7.53 2.60 4.51
C PHE A 215 -7.82 1.09 4.60
N PHE A 216 -6.98 0.27 3.96
CA PHE A 216 -6.99 -1.17 4.12
C PHE A 216 -6.10 -1.56 5.29
N CYS A 217 -6.74 -2.03 6.35
CA CYS A 217 -6.16 -2.34 7.64
C CYS A 217 -6.15 -3.86 7.86
N TRP A 218 -5.18 -4.53 7.23
CA TRP A 218 -5.07 -5.99 7.27
C TRP A 218 -4.08 -6.47 8.36
N GLY A 219 -4.61 -7.02 9.44
CA GLY A 219 -3.83 -7.54 10.56
C GLY A 219 -3.45 -6.50 11.62
N ASN A 220 -2.82 -6.98 12.69
CA ASN A 220 -2.60 -6.19 13.92
C ASN A 220 -1.61 -5.03 13.73
N TRP A 221 -0.61 -5.17 12.87
CA TRP A 221 0.36 -4.11 12.59
C TRP A 221 -0.31 -2.90 11.94
N ALA A 222 -1.09 -3.15 10.89
CA ALA A 222 -1.88 -2.11 10.23
C ALA A 222 -2.85 -1.43 11.20
N LYS A 223 -3.52 -2.23 12.06
CA LYS A 223 -4.44 -1.72 13.07
C LYS A 223 -3.76 -0.77 14.06
N LYS A 224 -2.63 -1.19 14.65
CA LYS A 224 -1.86 -0.37 15.60
C LYS A 224 -1.39 0.94 14.97
N MET A 225 -0.90 0.88 13.73
CA MET A 225 -0.41 2.05 12.99
C MET A 225 -1.55 3.04 12.71
N LEU A 226 -2.72 2.56 12.31
CA LEU A 226 -3.89 3.39 12.04
C LEU A 226 -4.47 4.01 13.33
N GLU A 227 -4.51 3.24 14.42
CA GLU A 227 -4.91 3.73 15.75
C GLU A 227 -3.97 4.84 16.26
N GLY A 228 -2.65 4.64 16.09
CA GLY A 228 -1.64 5.66 16.42
C GLY A 228 -1.78 6.94 15.60
N ALA A 229 -2.21 6.82 14.34
CA ALA A 229 -2.46 7.95 13.44
C ALA A 229 -3.76 8.71 13.76
N LYS A 230 -4.61 8.15 14.64
CA LYS A 230 -5.88 8.74 15.09
C LYS A 230 -6.80 9.14 13.92
N VAL A 231 -6.87 8.30 12.89
CA VAL A 231 -7.68 8.55 11.69
C VAL A 231 -9.17 8.66 12.06
N ASP A 232 -9.80 9.75 11.60
CA ASP A 232 -11.22 10.03 11.83
C ASP A 232 -12.10 9.13 10.95
N LYS A 233 -12.71 8.11 11.57
CA LYS A 233 -13.57 7.12 10.90
C LYS A 233 -14.85 7.72 10.30
N LYS A 234 -15.22 8.96 10.65
CA LYS A 234 -16.37 9.65 10.04
C LYS A 234 -16.01 10.25 8.69
N LYS A 235 -14.72 10.53 8.45
CA LYS A 235 -14.21 11.14 7.22
C LYS A 235 -13.61 10.12 6.27
N HIS A 236 -12.96 9.10 6.81
CA HIS A 236 -12.26 8.07 6.05
C HIS A 236 -12.92 6.72 6.20
N LEU A 237 -12.91 5.91 5.14
CA LEU A 237 -13.33 4.52 5.21
C LEU A 237 -12.18 3.65 5.71
N ILE A 238 -12.46 2.75 6.66
CA ILE A 238 -11.48 1.80 7.18
C ILE A 238 -12.01 0.39 6.94
N LEU A 239 -11.30 -0.37 6.12
CA LEU A 239 -11.62 -1.76 5.78
C LEU A 239 -10.66 -2.67 6.53
N SER A 240 -11.16 -3.40 7.54
CA SER A 240 -10.33 -4.16 8.48
C SER A 240 -10.58 -5.66 8.37
N SER A 241 -9.50 -6.45 8.32
CA SER A 241 -9.56 -7.92 8.34
C SER A 241 -8.27 -8.49 8.94
N VAL A 242 -8.16 -9.82 9.00
CA VAL A 242 -6.87 -10.48 9.24
C VAL A 242 -5.91 -10.26 8.06
N HIS A 243 -4.62 -10.51 8.27
CA HIS A 243 -3.59 -10.33 7.24
C HIS A 243 -3.73 -11.36 6.10
N PRO A 244 -3.39 -11.04 4.83
CA PRO A 244 -3.41 -11.98 3.70
C PRO A 244 -2.34 -13.08 3.76
N SER A 245 -1.55 -13.18 4.83
CA SER A 245 -0.55 -14.24 4.97
C SER A 245 -1.24 -15.61 5.00
N PRO A 246 -0.63 -16.68 4.43
CA PRO A 246 -1.16 -18.04 4.55
C PRO A 246 -1.50 -18.45 6.00
N LEU A 247 -0.77 -17.90 6.98
CA LEU A 247 -1.00 -18.17 8.40
C LEU A 247 -2.35 -17.67 8.91
N SER A 248 -2.99 -16.71 8.22
CA SER A 248 -4.22 -16.06 8.69
C SER A 248 -5.31 -15.91 7.65
N ALA A 249 -5.01 -16.00 6.35
CA ALA A 249 -5.94 -15.62 5.30
C ALA A 249 -7.27 -16.42 5.35
N SER A 250 -7.20 -17.73 5.61
CA SER A 250 -8.38 -18.59 5.76
C SER A 250 -9.27 -18.23 6.96
N ARG A 251 -8.75 -17.48 7.95
CA ARG A 251 -9.46 -17.08 9.17
C ARG A 251 -10.25 -15.77 9.01
N GLY A 252 -10.27 -15.17 7.82
CA GLY A 252 -11.13 -14.01 7.56
C GLY A 252 -10.56 -12.93 6.63
N PHE A 253 -9.57 -13.23 5.79
CA PHE A 253 -9.15 -12.31 4.72
C PHE A 253 -9.99 -12.51 3.46
N PHE A 254 -10.40 -13.75 3.18
CA PHE A 254 -11.23 -14.06 2.03
C PHE A 254 -12.70 -13.72 2.26
N ASN A 255 -13.39 -13.40 1.17
CA ASN A 255 -14.80 -12.99 1.12
C ASN A 255 -15.10 -11.73 1.95
N THR A 256 -14.13 -10.83 2.07
CA THR A 256 -14.31 -9.58 2.81
C THR A 256 -15.03 -8.52 2.00
N GLY A 257 -14.97 -8.59 0.67
CA GLY A 257 -15.60 -7.61 -0.21
C GLY A 257 -14.91 -6.25 -0.16
N HIS A 258 -13.69 -6.17 0.36
CA HIS A 258 -13.01 -4.90 0.62
C HIS A 258 -12.68 -4.16 -0.69
N PHE A 259 -12.33 -4.85 -1.77
CA PHE A 259 -11.95 -4.18 -3.01
C PHE A 259 -13.15 -3.50 -3.67
N LYS A 260 -14.33 -4.13 -3.66
CA LYS A 260 -15.61 -3.54 -4.10
C LYS A 260 -16.06 -2.40 -3.20
N GLN A 261 -16.04 -2.59 -1.88
CA GLN A 261 -16.40 -1.52 -0.93
C GLN A 261 -15.54 -0.28 -1.13
N ALA A 262 -14.22 -0.45 -1.34
CA ALA A 262 -13.32 0.66 -1.63
C ALA A 262 -13.65 1.34 -2.97
N ASP A 263 -13.89 0.56 -4.02
CA ASP A 263 -14.24 1.06 -5.34
C ASP A 263 -15.51 1.91 -5.32
N GLU A 264 -16.60 1.37 -4.75
CA GLU A 264 -17.89 2.05 -4.60
C GLU A 264 -17.76 3.35 -3.81
N TRP A 265 -17.06 3.31 -2.69
CA TRP A 265 -16.89 4.46 -1.81
C TRP A 265 -16.07 5.58 -2.46
N ILE A 266 -15.02 5.23 -3.21
CA ILE A 266 -14.19 6.18 -3.94
C ILE A 266 -14.94 6.74 -5.15
N LYS A 267 -15.68 5.90 -5.89
CA LYS A 267 -16.50 6.34 -7.02
C LYS A 267 -17.51 7.39 -6.61
N GLU A 268 -18.17 7.23 -5.46
CA GLU A 268 -19.12 8.20 -4.91
C GLU A 268 -18.46 9.58 -4.63
N ARG A 269 -17.22 9.61 -4.14
CA ARG A 269 -16.52 10.84 -3.69
C ARG A 269 -15.66 11.52 -4.75
N TYR A 270 -15.16 10.74 -5.70
CA TYR A 270 -14.18 11.20 -6.69
C TYR A 270 -14.70 11.09 -8.13
N GLY A 271 -15.89 10.51 -8.35
CA GLY A 271 -16.51 10.35 -9.66
C GLY A 271 -15.93 9.21 -10.50
N ARG A 272 -14.77 8.67 -10.11
CA ARG A 272 -14.15 7.48 -10.70
C ARG A 272 -13.69 6.56 -9.58
N GLY A 273 -13.92 5.27 -9.78
CA GLY A 273 -13.51 4.20 -8.89
C GLY A 273 -12.04 3.80 -9.03
N ILE A 274 -11.67 2.70 -8.39
CA ILE A 274 -10.35 2.06 -8.50
C ILE A 274 -10.45 0.95 -9.55
N ASP A 275 -9.67 1.06 -10.63
CA ASP A 275 -9.51 0.00 -11.60
C ASP A 275 -8.55 -1.07 -11.08
N TRP A 276 -9.08 -2.03 -10.31
CA TRP A 276 -8.34 -3.21 -9.86
C TRP A 276 -7.95 -4.15 -11.00
N MET A 277 -8.60 -4.04 -12.17
CA MET A 277 -8.41 -4.91 -13.33
C MET A 277 -7.21 -4.53 -14.19
N VAL A 278 -6.64 -3.33 -13.99
CA VAL A 278 -5.43 -2.87 -14.72
C VAL A 278 -4.29 -3.89 -14.69
N GLN A 279 -4.15 -4.62 -13.59
CA GLN A 279 -3.16 -5.69 -13.42
C GLN A 279 -3.38 -6.87 -14.37
N SER A 280 -4.62 -7.13 -14.81
CA SER A 280 -4.93 -8.19 -15.77
C SER A 280 -4.38 -7.88 -17.16
N ALA A 281 -4.29 -6.59 -17.52
CA ALA A 281 -3.79 -6.14 -18.81
C ALA A 281 -2.27 -6.31 -18.98
N ASP A 282 -1.52 -6.51 -17.88
CA ASP A 282 -0.07 -6.77 -17.89
C ASP A 282 0.27 -8.25 -18.07
N ARG A 283 -0.75 -9.12 -18.19
CA ARG A 283 -0.56 -10.54 -18.41
C ARG A 283 -0.08 -10.80 -19.83
N VAL A 284 1.15 -11.30 -19.95
CA VAL A 284 1.62 -11.92 -21.19
C VAL A 284 1.26 -13.39 -21.14
N ASP A 285 0.21 -13.79 -21.88
CA ASP A 285 0.02 -15.20 -22.19
C ASP A 285 1.21 -15.64 -23.05
N LYS A 286 1.93 -16.69 -22.63
CA LYS A 286 2.95 -17.29 -23.50
C LYS A 286 2.24 -17.66 -24.80
N ALA A 287 2.66 -17.05 -25.92
CA ALA A 287 2.27 -17.53 -27.24
C ALA A 287 2.63 -19.03 -27.34
N PRO A 288 1.85 -19.85 -28.08
CA PRO A 288 2.25 -21.22 -28.36
C PRO A 288 3.61 -21.16 -29.04
N ILE A 289 4.61 -21.84 -28.49
CA ILE A 289 5.86 -22.09 -29.20
C ILE A 289 5.47 -22.97 -30.40
N GLN A 290 5.33 -22.35 -31.57
CA GLN A 290 5.31 -23.07 -32.83
C GLN A 290 6.72 -23.61 -33.05
N GLY A 291 6.90 -24.91 -32.84
CA GLY A 291 8.17 -25.55 -33.14
C GLY A 291 8.47 -26.81 -32.34
N GLU A 292 7.60 -27.82 -32.39
CA GLU A 292 8.08 -29.20 -32.33
C GLU A 292 7.52 -29.93 -33.54
N LYS A 293 8.45 -30.30 -34.43
CA LYS A 293 8.18 -31.12 -35.61
C LYS A 293 7.72 -32.50 -35.15
N SER A 294 6.74 -32.98 -35.88
CA SER A 294 6.26 -34.36 -35.91
C SER A 294 7.41 -35.34 -36.16
N ASP A 295 7.61 -36.28 -35.24
CA ASP A 295 8.13 -37.60 -35.57
C ASP A 295 6.98 -38.61 -35.42
N GLU A 296 6.59 -39.23 -36.54
CA GLU A 296 5.63 -40.32 -36.59
C GLU A 296 6.20 -41.60 -35.93
N PRO A 297 5.33 -42.47 -35.39
CA PRO A 297 5.74 -43.63 -34.62
C PRO A 297 6.03 -44.86 -35.50
N ILE A 298 7.19 -45.50 -35.28
CA ILE A 298 7.45 -46.86 -35.77
C ILE A 298 6.74 -47.86 -34.83
N ALA A 299 6.00 -48.77 -35.46
CA ALA A 299 5.07 -49.70 -34.81
C ALA A 299 5.70 -51.01 -34.30
N LYS A 300 5.05 -51.56 -33.25
CA LYS A 300 4.86 -52.99 -32.88
C LYS A 300 6.09 -53.73 -32.28
N LYS A 301 5.98 -54.51 -31.19
CA LYS A 301 4.98 -55.56 -30.83
C LYS A 301 5.02 -55.86 -29.30
N PRO A 302 4.03 -56.62 -28.77
CA PRO A 302 3.72 -56.80 -27.34
C PRO A 302 4.16 -58.16 -26.76
N LYS A 303 4.02 -58.31 -25.42
CA LYS A 303 3.83 -59.51 -24.55
C LYS A 303 4.61 -59.28 -23.24
N THR A 304 4.17 -59.64 -22.03
CA THR A 304 3.18 -60.63 -21.56
C THR A 304 2.85 -60.32 -20.10
N ASP A 305 1.64 -60.70 -19.68
CA ASP A 305 1.23 -60.80 -18.28
C ASP A 305 2.11 -61.80 -17.51
N GLU A 306 2.38 -61.53 -16.24
CA GLU A 306 2.42 -62.56 -15.20
C GLU A 306 2.20 -61.92 -13.82
N LYS A 307 1.18 -62.45 -13.14
CA LYS A 307 0.89 -62.26 -11.71
C LYS A 307 1.81 -63.19 -10.93
N GLU A 308 2.27 -62.76 -9.77
CA GLU A 308 2.47 -63.67 -8.63
C GLU A 308 2.34 -62.92 -7.30
N GLU A 309 1.35 -63.33 -6.51
CA GLU A 309 1.27 -63.13 -5.07
C GLU A 309 2.24 -64.11 -4.41
N GLU A 310 3.01 -63.70 -3.39
CA GLU A 310 3.08 -64.45 -2.13
C GLU A 310 3.81 -63.71 -0.99
N LYS A 311 3.13 -63.76 0.16
CA LYS A 311 3.64 -64.05 1.52
C LYS A 311 4.38 -63.01 2.38
N ALA A 312 3.75 -62.86 3.54
CA ALA A 312 4.26 -63.19 4.88
C ALA A 312 4.69 -62.04 5.81
N ASP A 313 3.94 -62.04 6.91
CA ASP A 313 4.16 -61.45 8.21
C ASP A 313 5.49 -61.88 8.85
N VAL A 314 6.08 -61.00 9.68
CA VAL A 314 6.78 -61.27 10.95
C VAL A 314 7.59 -60.04 11.40
N THR A 315 7.19 -59.55 12.58
CA THR A 315 7.87 -58.73 13.60
C THR A 315 9.39 -58.82 13.69
N THR A 316 10.12 -57.71 13.93
CA THR A 316 10.61 -57.23 15.25
C THR A 316 11.60 -56.03 15.16
N SER A 317 11.65 -55.29 16.26
CA SER A 317 12.76 -54.48 16.83
C SER A 317 13.16 -53.10 16.27
N ASP A 318 12.90 -52.11 17.13
CA ASP A 318 13.84 -51.12 17.67
C ASP A 318 14.58 -50.15 16.73
N THR A 319 14.34 -48.84 16.89
CA THR A 319 15.12 -47.97 17.79
C THR A 319 14.71 -46.50 17.61
N GLN A 320 14.58 -45.82 18.76
CA GLN A 320 14.50 -44.39 19.08
C GLN A 320 15.04 -43.39 18.04
N VAL A 321 14.42 -42.20 17.92
CA VAL A 321 14.98 -40.91 18.38
C VAL A 321 13.85 -39.88 18.58
N HIS A 322 13.91 -39.22 19.74
CA HIS A 322 13.08 -38.13 20.25
C HIS A 322 12.93 -36.91 19.32
N THR A 323 11.70 -36.40 19.20
CA THR A 323 11.42 -34.97 18.97
C THR A 323 10.92 -34.37 20.29
N ASN A 324 11.69 -33.46 20.89
CA ASN A 324 11.25 -32.65 22.01
C ASN A 324 10.77 -31.28 21.53
N ASP A 325 9.65 -30.90 22.14
CA ASP A 325 8.93 -29.64 22.07
C ASP A 325 9.74 -28.41 22.49
N ALA A 326 9.29 -27.24 22.00
CA ALA A 326 9.21 -26.03 22.83
C ALA A 326 8.19 -25.03 22.23
N ILE A 327 6.92 -25.21 22.58
CA ILE A 327 5.95 -24.12 22.72
C ILE A 327 5.73 -23.96 24.21
N GLN A 328 6.02 -22.80 24.79
CA GLN A 328 5.29 -22.34 25.98
C GLN A 328 5.36 -20.83 26.21
N ASP A 329 4.26 -20.38 26.82
CA ASP A 329 4.02 -19.19 27.65
C ASP A 329 3.36 -17.98 26.98
N VAL A 330 2.03 -17.83 27.01
CA VAL A 330 1.00 -17.81 28.11
C VAL A 330 0.82 -16.42 28.72
N GLN A 331 -0.43 -15.97 28.58
CA GLN A 331 -1.06 -14.81 29.20
C GLN A 331 -1.30 -15.06 30.70
N ASN A 332 -1.10 -14.03 31.53
CA ASN A 332 -2.10 -13.51 32.50
C ASN A 332 -1.41 -12.64 33.55
N ILE A 333 -1.82 -11.36 33.65
CA ILE A 333 -2.01 -10.67 34.95
C ILE A 333 -3.12 -9.60 34.81
N LYS A 334 -4.29 -9.88 35.40
CA LYS A 334 -5.14 -8.98 36.21
C LYS A 334 -5.28 -9.74 37.55
N SER A 335 -5.18 -9.20 38.75
CA SER A 335 -5.64 -7.92 39.30
C SER A 335 -4.82 -7.58 40.55
N ASN A 336 -4.59 -6.28 40.80
CA ASN A 336 -4.71 -5.62 42.11
C ASN A 336 -4.79 -4.11 41.90
#